data_AF-Q5ENS3-F1
#
_entry.id   AF-Q5ENS3-F1
#
_cell.length_a   1.000
_cell.length_b   1.000
_cell.length_c   1.000
_cell.angle_alpha   90.00
_cell.angle_beta   90.00
_cell.angle_gamma   90.00
#
_symmetry.space_group_name_H-M   'P 1'
#
loop_
_entity.id
_entity.type
_entity.pdbx_description
1 polymer ?
#
loop_
_entity_poly.entity_id
_entity_poly.type
_entity_poly.pdbx_seq_one_letter_code
_entity_poly.pdbx_strand_id
1 'polypeptide(L)'
;NVAEGALAAGMPSSAARSAGVFYPLVCSVAKASGSDPAQGTEKKTGAFLVQSAFQATGNSSSLWLYGAAQNLLALRLAAQCGYEIASPFTAWLKATCVPALVAMALTPLVTFWALKPEVTKTPEAPAEAKRKLDEMGPMSRDEAILGGVVAGMLVLWAGSTAFGIPAVTTAVLGLSALLLTGTMTWADCASEQGAWTTMTWFAILVSMSAMLNKRGVVSWLAATISGQITGAGLSAAPAFFLLLFIYTFSHYAFASQVAHLSALYVPFIAMMVKTGTPPAVAVFALAVASNVFGSLTPYASAQAPVFYGGGYVTLKDWYRMGLIFIVFNLAVWISVGSVWWKIIGLY
;
A
#
# COMPACT_ATOMS: atom_id res chain seq x y z
N ASN A 1 -11.32 7.82 -1.00
CA ASN A 1 -10.38 7.23 -1.99
C ASN A 1 -9.47 8.26 -2.60
N VAL A 2 -9.95 9.27 -3.34
CA VAL A 2 -9.07 10.30 -3.95
C VAL A 2 -8.23 11.03 -2.91
N ALA A 3 -8.86 11.54 -1.84
CA ALA A 3 -8.14 12.19 -0.75
C ALA A 3 -7.09 11.28 -0.08
N GLU A 4 -7.39 9.98 0.04
CA GLU A 4 -6.48 9.02 0.65
C GLU A 4 -5.29 8.70 -0.27
N GLY A 5 -5.52 8.60 -1.58
CA GLY A 5 -4.46 8.50 -2.59
C GLY A 5 -3.59 9.74 -2.68
N ALA A 6 -4.16 10.94 -2.51
CA ALA A 6 -3.38 12.17 -2.47
C ALA A 6 -2.52 12.24 -1.21
N LEU A 7 -3.09 11.92 -0.04
CA LEU A 7 -2.36 11.93 1.23
C LEU A 7 -1.26 10.84 1.27
N ALA A 8 -1.45 9.73 0.54
CA ALA A 8 -0.46 8.68 0.42
C ALA A 8 0.86 9.16 -0.22
N ALA A 9 0.87 10.25 -0.99
CA ALA A 9 2.09 10.77 -1.60
C ALA A 9 3.12 11.26 -0.56
N GLY A 10 2.63 11.78 0.58
CA GLY A 10 3.45 12.38 1.64
C GLY A 10 3.43 11.65 2.98
N MET A 11 2.58 10.64 3.16
CA MET A 11 2.40 9.96 4.44
C MET A 11 2.72 8.45 4.33
N PRO A 12 3.96 8.02 4.65
CA PRO A 12 4.47 6.67 4.38
C PRO A 12 3.98 5.56 5.30
N SER A 13 3.14 5.89 6.28
CA SER A 13 2.50 4.89 7.14
C SER A 13 1.05 4.71 6.70
N SER A 14 0.76 3.57 6.07
CA SER A 14 -0.63 3.19 5.75
C SER A 14 -1.48 3.06 7.01
N ALA A 15 -0.89 2.66 8.14
CA ALA A 15 -1.57 2.62 9.43
C ALA A 15 -1.96 4.02 9.91
N ALA A 16 -1.00 4.96 9.96
CA ALA A 16 -1.27 6.32 10.41
C ALA A 16 -2.24 7.04 9.46
N ARG A 17 -2.09 6.86 8.15
CA ARG A 17 -2.98 7.45 7.14
C ARG A 17 -4.38 6.83 7.17
N SER A 18 -4.47 5.54 6.93
CA SER A 18 -5.76 4.85 6.77
C SER A 18 -6.48 4.75 8.10
N ALA A 19 -5.84 4.23 9.14
CA ALA A 19 -6.47 3.97 10.43
C ALA A 19 -6.43 5.18 11.37
N GLY A 20 -5.38 6.01 11.32
CA GLY A 20 -5.27 7.20 12.15
C GLY A 20 -6.10 8.39 11.64
N VAL A 21 -6.06 8.66 10.32
CA VAL A 21 -6.74 9.83 9.74
C VAL A 21 -8.09 9.45 9.11
N PHE A 22 -8.10 8.53 8.14
CA PHE A 22 -9.32 8.28 7.36
C PHE A 22 -10.39 7.51 8.11
N TYR A 23 -10.02 6.55 8.95
CA TYR A 23 -11.00 5.75 9.68
C TYR A 23 -11.87 6.57 10.64
N PRO A 24 -11.34 7.47 11.50
CA PRO A 24 -12.19 8.34 12.32
C PRO A 24 -13.10 9.25 11.50
N LEU A 25 -12.60 9.80 10.38
CA LEU A 25 -13.41 10.63 9.47
C LEU A 25 -14.57 9.83 8.87
N VAL A 26 -14.29 8.63 8.38
CA VAL A 26 -15.31 7.73 7.82
C VAL A 26 -16.36 7.36 8.86
N CYS A 27 -15.94 7.03 10.08
CA CYS A 27 -16.84 6.74 11.20
C CYS A 27 -17.69 7.97 11.60
N SER A 28 -17.10 9.17 11.58
CA SER A 28 -17.84 10.41 11.83
C SER A 28 -18.93 10.65 10.79
N VAL A 29 -18.60 10.48 9.50
CA VAL A 29 -19.58 10.61 8.40
C VAL A 29 -20.66 9.52 8.48
N ALA A 30 -20.29 8.28 8.82
CA ALA A 30 -21.26 7.20 9.01
C ALA A 30 -22.25 7.51 10.12
N LYS A 31 -21.75 7.96 11.29
CA LYS A 31 -22.59 8.37 12.43
C LYS A 31 -23.48 9.56 12.10
N ALA A 32 -22.94 10.58 11.44
CA ALA A 32 -23.71 11.74 10.98
C ALA A 32 -24.84 11.35 10.01
N SER A 33 -24.65 10.24 9.27
CA SER A 33 -25.66 9.64 8.39
C SER A 33 -26.63 8.70 9.13
N GLY A 34 -26.59 8.65 10.46
CA GLY A 34 -27.42 7.78 11.29
C GLY A 34 -27.07 6.30 11.19
N SER A 35 -25.83 5.98 10.83
CA SER A 35 -25.28 4.62 10.74
C SER A 35 -24.29 4.38 11.86
N ASP A 36 -24.74 3.67 12.91
CA ASP A 36 -23.97 3.37 14.11
C ASP A 36 -24.10 1.88 14.49
N PRO A 37 -22.98 1.13 14.60
CA PRO A 37 -22.98 -0.26 15.04
C PRO A 37 -23.60 -0.47 16.43
N ALA A 38 -23.45 0.51 17.34
CA ALA A 38 -24.04 0.44 18.67
C ALA A 38 -25.58 0.44 18.64
N GLN A 39 -26.17 0.94 17.54
CA GLN A 39 -27.61 0.99 17.32
C GLN A 39 -28.10 -0.07 16.33
N GLY A 40 -27.22 -0.95 15.83
CA GLY A 40 -27.55 -1.94 14.79
C GLY A 40 -27.92 -1.32 13.44
N THR A 41 -27.45 -0.10 13.15
CA THR A 41 -27.73 0.64 11.91
C THR A 41 -26.50 0.76 11.00
N GLU A 42 -25.47 -0.06 11.22
CA GLU A 42 -24.20 -0.04 10.49
C GLU A 42 -24.36 -0.25 8.98
N LYS A 43 -25.43 -0.92 8.55
CA LYS A 43 -25.73 -1.18 7.13
C LYS A 43 -26.31 -0.01 6.36
N LYS A 44 -26.77 1.06 7.05
CA LYS A 44 -27.30 2.24 6.37
C LYS A 44 -26.30 2.84 5.40
N THR A 45 -25.11 3.17 5.88
CA THR A 45 -23.99 3.66 5.06
C THR A 45 -22.62 3.26 5.61
N GLY A 46 -22.50 3.04 6.92
CA GLY A 46 -21.22 2.87 7.61
C GLY A 46 -20.40 1.68 7.12
N ALA A 47 -21.01 0.50 7.00
CA ALA A 47 -20.36 -0.70 6.50
C ALA A 47 -19.76 -0.49 5.10
N PHE A 48 -20.51 0.17 4.21
CA PHE A 48 -20.06 0.55 2.86
C PHE A 48 -18.89 1.53 2.92
N LEU A 49 -18.99 2.62 3.69
CA LEU A 49 -17.95 3.65 3.76
C LEU A 49 -16.65 3.09 4.36
N VAL A 50 -16.75 2.31 5.44
CA VAL A 50 -15.61 1.67 6.12
C VAL A 50 -14.89 0.71 5.16
N GLN A 51 -15.62 -0.17 4.47
CA GLN A 51 -14.99 -1.08 3.50
C GLN A 51 -14.47 -0.35 2.27
N SER A 52 -15.18 0.65 1.74
CA SER A 52 -14.69 1.41 0.57
C SER A 52 -13.38 2.14 0.88
N ALA A 53 -13.26 2.71 2.07
CA ALA A 53 -12.03 3.37 2.51
C ALA A 53 -10.91 2.35 2.74
N PHE A 54 -11.18 1.27 3.47
CA PHE A 54 -10.19 0.24 3.77
C PHE A 54 -9.63 -0.45 2.52
N GLN A 55 -10.51 -0.81 1.58
CA GLN A 55 -10.12 -1.54 0.37
C GLN A 55 -9.36 -0.66 -0.63
N ALA A 56 -9.49 0.67 -0.53
CA ALA A 56 -8.71 1.60 -1.34
C ALA A 56 -7.25 1.68 -0.88
N THR A 57 -6.99 1.46 0.42
CA THR A 57 -5.67 1.65 1.06
C THR A 57 -4.56 0.82 0.43
N GLY A 58 -4.86 -0.39 -0.05
CA GLY A 58 -3.86 -1.21 -0.74
C GLY A 58 -3.36 -0.54 -2.01
N ASN A 59 -4.28 -0.06 -2.86
CA ASN A 59 -3.89 0.55 -4.14
C ASN A 59 -3.30 1.94 -3.99
N SER A 60 -3.77 2.75 -3.03
CA SER A 60 -3.15 4.05 -2.75
C SER A 60 -1.75 3.92 -2.16
N SER A 61 -1.52 2.89 -1.34
CA SER A 61 -0.20 2.53 -0.85
C SER A 61 0.71 2.07 -1.99
N SER A 62 0.17 1.36 -2.99
CA SER A 62 0.90 0.99 -4.21
C SER A 62 1.17 2.17 -5.16
N LEU A 63 0.31 3.20 -5.19
CA LEU A 63 0.44 4.34 -6.10
C LEU A 63 1.77 5.09 -5.90
N TRP A 64 2.19 5.28 -4.65
CA TRP A 64 3.39 6.03 -4.31
C TRP A 64 4.46 5.14 -3.68
N LEU A 65 5.73 5.34 -4.04
CA LEU A 65 6.82 4.63 -3.38
C LEU A 65 6.82 4.88 -1.87
N TYR A 66 6.60 6.14 -1.47
CA TYR A 66 6.46 6.55 -0.08
C TYR A 66 5.01 6.45 0.42
N GLY A 67 4.14 5.67 -0.24
CA GLY A 67 2.77 5.43 0.18
C GLY A 67 2.67 4.39 1.28
N ALA A 68 3.66 3.51 1.42
CA ALA A 68 3.76 2.60 2.54
C ALA A 68 5.19 2.12 2.79
N ALA A 69 5.52 1.87 4.06
CA ALA A 69 6.85 1.44 4.48
C ALA A 69 7.32 0.15 3.76
N GLN A 70 6.41 -0.82 3.53
CA GLN A 70 6.74 -2.07 2.85
C GLN A 70 7.25 -1.88 1.42
N ASN A 71 6.90 -0.79 0.73
CA ASN A 71 7.39 -0.51 -0.63
C ASN A 71 8.90 -0.27 -0.62
N LEU A 72 9.38 0.51 0.35
CA LEU A 72 10.80 0.77 0.55
C LEU A 72 11.54 -0.51 0.93
N LEU A 73 10.96 -1.32 1.83
CA LEU A 73 11.54 -2.61 2.19
C LEU A 73 11.65 -3.54 0.98
N ALA A 74 10.63 -3.59 0.13
CA ALA A 74 10.60 -4.42 -1.07
C ALA A 74 11.76 -4.04 -2.01
N LEU A 75 11.95 -2.76 -2.30
CA LEU A 75 13.07 -2.32 -3.15
C LEU A 75 14.44 -2.60 -2.50
N ARG A 76 14.57 -2.45 -1.18
CA ARG A 76 15.82 -2.77 -0.47
C ARG A 76 16.15 -4.26 -0.52
N LEU A 77 15.16 -5.12 -0.28
CA LEU A 77 15.32 -6.57 -0.37
C LEU A 77 15.65 -7.03 -1.80
N ALA A 78 15.02 -6.43 -2.81
CA ALA A 78 15.32 -6.71 -4.22
C ALA A 78 16.77 -6.34 -4.57
N ALA A 79 17.22 -5.15 -4.15
CA ALA A 79 18.59 -4.68 -4.39
C ALA A 79 19.65 -5.61 -3.75
N GLN A 80 19.39 -6.14 -2.55
CA GLN A 80 20.29 -7.12 -1.90
C GLN A 80 20.48 -8.42 -2.68
N CYS A 81 19.56 -8.73 -3.59
CA CYS A 81 19.62 -9.92 -4.44
C CYS A 81 20.07 -9.60 -5.86
N GLY A 82 20.60 -8.40 -6.12
CA GLY A 82 21.09 -7.97 -7.42
C GLY A 82 20.02 -7.40 -8.36
N TYR A 83 18.81 -7.14 -7.86
CA TYR A 83 17.69 -6.60 -8.63
C TYR A 83 17.38 -5.15 -8.23
N GLU A 84 18.39 -4.28 -8.32
CA GLU A 84 18.23 -2.86 -8.01
C GLU A 84 17.41 -2.14 -9.09
N ILE A 85 16.47 -1.30 -8.64
CA ILE A 85 15.64 -0.49 -9.52
C ILE A 85 16.24 0.92 -9.62
N ALA A 86 16.74 1.27 -10.80
CA ALA A 86 17.24 2.61 -11.08
C ALA A 86 16.11 3.65 -11.01
N SER A 87 16.41 4.84 -10.47
CA SER A 87 15.44 5.93 -10.28
C SER A 87 14.17 5.45 -9.55
N PRO A 88 14.29 4.90 -8.32
CA PRO A 88 13.26 4.07 -7.70
C PRO A 88 11.90 4.75 -7.58
N PHE A 89 11.86 6.06 -7.26
CA PHE A 89 10.60 6.80 -7.19
C PHE A 89 9.89 6.85 -8.55
N THR A 90 10.60 7.27 -9.60
CA THR A 90 10.05 7.41 -10.94
C THR A 90 9.70 6.07 -11.56
N ALA A 91 10.54 5.06 -11.38
CA ALA A 91 10.28 3.70 -11.83
C ALA A 91 9.04 3.11 -11.15
N TRP A 92 8.91 3.30 -9.84
CA TRP A 92 7.74 2.88 -9.08
C TRP A 92 6.48 3.58 -9.58
N LEU A 93 6.47 4.92 -9.60
CA LEU A 93 5.30 5.68 -10.03
C LEU A 93 4.89 5.31 -11.45
N LYS A 94 5.85 5.16 -12.39
CA LYS A 94 5.56 4.71 -13.74
C LYS A 94 4.96 3.30 -13.76
N ALA A 95 5.49 2.37 -12.99
CA ALA A 95 4.97 1.00 -12.95
C ALA A 95 3.58 0.92 -12.32
N THR A 96 3.28 1.73 -11.31
CA THR A 96 2.08 1.55 -10.48
C THR A 96 0.94 2.52 -10.78
N CYS A 97 1.18 3.69 -11.39
CA CYS A 97 0.18 4.77 -11.46
C CYS A 97 -1.14 4.36 -12.12
N VAL A 98 -1.10 3.85 -13.36
CA VAL A 98 -2.30 3.50 -14.12
C VAL A 98 -3.12 2.40 -13.45
N PRO A 99 -2.58 1.20 -13.16
CA PRO A 99 -3.36 0.14 -12.52
C PRO A 99 -3.85 0.53 -11.12
N ALA A 100 -3.04 1.24 -10.31
CA ALA A 100 -3.46 1.70 -8.99
C ALA A 100 -4.63 2.69 -9.07
N LEU A 101 -4.55 3.70 -9.95
CA LEU A 101 -5.62 4.69 -10.13
C LEU A 101 -6.91 4.04 -10.63
N VAL A 102 -6.83 3.11 -11.58
CA VAL A 102 -7.99 2.35 -12.06
C VAL A 102 -8.61 1.52 -10.94
N ALA A 103 -7.80 0.78 -10.18
CA ALA A 103 -8.29 -0.02 -9.07
C ALA A 103 -8.97 0.86 -8.01
N MET A 104 -8.37 2.01 -7.65
CA MET A 104 -8.93 2.97 -6.69
C MET A 104 -10.24 3.60 -7.17
N ALA A 105 -10.35 3.92 -8.45
CA ALA A 105 -11.56 4.48 -9.06
C ALA A 105 -12.71 3.47 -9.07
N LEU A 106 -12.40 2.19 -9.27
CA LEU A 106 -13.37 1.10 -9.29
C LEU A 106 -13.72 0.56 -7.89
N THR A 107 -12.86 0.77 -6.87
CA THR A 107 -13.10 0.31 -5.50
C THR A 107 -14.51 0.65 -4.96
N PRO A 108 -15.01 1.90 -5.04
CA PRO A 108 -16.34 2.22 -4.53
C PRO A 108 -17.46 1.46 -5.25
N LEU A 109 -17.31 1.20 -6.56
CA LEU A 109 -18.30 0.47 -7.35
C LEU A 109 -18.35 -1.01 -6.95
N VAL A 110 -17.18 -1.62 -6.77
CA VAL A 110 -17.07 -3.02 -6.29
C VAL A 110 -17.64 -3.13 -4.88
N THR A 111 -17.31 -2.19 -3.98
CA THR A 111 -17.88 -2.15 -2.64
C THR A 111 -19.39 -1.94 -2.69
N PHE A 112 -19.91 -1.10 -3.58
CA PHE A 112 -21.35 -0.85 -3.69
C PHE A 112 -22.12 -2.10 -4.14
N TRP A 113 -21.57 -2.85 -5.09
CA TRP A 113 -22.15 -4.11 -5.54
C TRP A 113 -22.06 -5.20 -4.46
N ALA A 114 -20.89 -5.32 -3.82
CA ALA A 114 -20.64 -6.36 -2.84
C ALA A 114 -21.30 -6.09 -1.49
N LEU A 115 -21.42 -4.83 -1.07
CA LEU A 115 -21.90 -4.40 0.25
C LEU A 115 -22.79 -3.15 0.10
N LYS A 116 -23.92 -3.33 -0.58
CA LYS A 116 -24.85 -2.25 -0.91
C LYS A 116 -25.38 -1.56 0.36
N PRO A 117 -25.21 -0.23 0.50
CA PRO A 117 -25.79 0.52 1.61
C PRO A 117 -27.32 0.64 1.47
N GLU A 118 -28.03 0.66 2.59
CA GLU A 118 -29.50 0.88 2.58
C GLU A 118 -29.85 2.31 2.14
N VAL A 119 -29.00 3.28 2.52
CA VAL A 119 -29.13 4.68 2.11
C VAL A 119 -28.18 4.96 0.96
N THR A 120 -28.76 5.30 -0.20
CA THR A 120 -28.01 5.55 -1.45
C THR A 120 -28.06 7.01 -1.91
N LYS A 121 -28.81 7.85 -1.20
CA LYS A 121 -28.96 9.28 -1.49
C LYS A 121 -28.73 10.09 -0.23
N THR A 122 -27.80 11.05 -0.30
CA THR A 122 -27.46 11.98 0.78
C THR A 122 -27.43 13.41 0.23
N PRO A 123 -28.60 13.99 -0.10
CA PRO A 123 -28.68 15.29 -0.79
C PRO A 123 -28.06 16.43 0.03
N GLU A 124 -28.06 16.32 1.36
CA GLU A 124 -27.48 17.33 2.27
C GLU A 124 -25.95 17.23 2.42
N ALA A 125 -25.33 16.11 2.01
CA ALA A 125 -23.90 15.87 2.24
C ALA A 125 -22.97 16.91 1.57
N PRO A 126 -23.21 17.36 0.32
CA PRO A 126 -22.40 18.41 -0.28
C PRO A 126 -22.51 19.76 0.44
N ALA A 127 -23.72 20.13 0.89
CA ALA A 127 -23.94 21.38 1.62
C ALA A 127 -23.28 21.34 3.01
N GLU A 128 -23.39 20.22 3.71
CA GLU A 128 -22.72 19.97 4.99
C GLU A 128 -21.19 20.01 4.86
N ALA A 129 -20.63 19.35 3.84
CA ALA A 129 -19.20 19.36 3.58
C ALA A 129 -18.68 20.77 3.31
N LYS A 130 -19.44 21.57 2.55
CA LYS A 130 -19.13 22.98 2.32
C LYS A 130 -19.17 23.79 3.62
N ARG A 131 -20.21 23.62 4.44
CA ARG A 131 -20.31 24.31 5.74
C ARG A 131 -19.12 23.96 6.64
N LYS A 132 -18.74 22.69 6.71
CA LYS A 132 -17.57 22.23 7.48
C LYS A 132 -16.26 22.82 6.95
N LEU A 133 -16.10 22.94 5.63
CA LEU A 133 -14.94 23.59 5.02
C LEU A 133 -14.91 25.09 5.36
N ASP A 134 -16.06 25.77 5.31
CA ASP A 134 -16.17 27.18 5.68
C ASP A 134 -15.87 27.39 7.18
N GLU A 135 -16.32 26.47 8.05
CA GLU A 135 -16.02 26.45 9.50
C GLU A 135 -14.51 26.25 9.79
N MET A 136 -13.79 25.48 8.97
CA MET A 136 -12.34 25.28 9.11
C MET A 136 -11.55 26.56 8.79
N GLY A 137 -12.08 27.42 7.93
CA GLY A 137 -11.44 28.67 7.54
C GLY A 137 -10.29 28.49 6.53
N PRO A 138 -9.52 29.56 6.27
CA PRO A 138 -8.39 29.51 5.34
C PRO A 138 -7.26 28.62 5.87
N MET A 139 -6.47 28.06 4.95
CA MET A 139 -5.31 27.23 5.28
C MET A 139 -4.35 28.00 6.19
N SER A 140 -3.97 27.38 7.30
CA SER A 140 -3.00 27.93 8.25
C SER A 140 -1.60 27.99 7.63
N ARG A 141 -0.73 28.80 8.25
CA ARG A 141 0.70 28.90 7.88
C ARG A 141 1.35 27.51 7.84
N ASP A 142 1.11 26.70 8.87
CA ASP A 142 1.79 25.43 9.04
C ASP A 142 1.30 24.38 8.04
N GLU A 143 0.00 24.36 7.70
CA GLU A 143 -0.53 23.52 6.62
C GLU A 143 0.04 23.93 5.25
N ALA A 144 0.16 25.24 4.98
CA ALA A 144 0.73 25.73 3.73
C ALA A 144 2.21 25.38 3.60
N ILE A 145 2.99 25.52 4.68
CA ILE A 145 4.41 25.12 4.72
C ILE A 145 4.54 23.61 4.52
N LEU A 146 3.76 22.80 5.23
CA LEU A 146 3.78 21.35 5.08
C LEU A 146 3.47 20.94 3.63
N GLY A 147 2.42 21.50 3.03
CA GLY A 147 2.07 21.27 1.63
C GLY A 147 3.20 21.64 0.66
N GLY A 148 3.85 22.79 0.88
CA GLY A 148 5.00 23.24 0.11
C GLY A 148 6.21 22.31 0.22
N VAL A 149 6.55 21.86 1.43
CA VAL A 149 7.65 20.92 1.68
C VAL A 149 7.39 19.58 0.99
N VAL A 150 6.18 19.01 1.15
CA VAL A 150 5.81 17.74 0.50
C VAL A 150 5.87 17.87 -1.03
N ALA A 151 5.34 18.96 -1.60
CA ALA A 151 5.42 19.20 -3.04
C ALA A 151 6.89 19.31 -3.52
N GLY A 152 7.73 20.03 -2.79
CA GLY A 152 9.17 20.13 -3.07
C GLY A 152 9.88 18.78 -3.03
N MET A 153 9.57 17.95 -2.03
CA MET A 153 10.13 16.59 -1.92
C MET A 153 9.71 15.70 -3.09
N LEU A 154 8.45 15.76 -3.53
CA LEU A 154 7.96 15.02 -4.70
C LEU A 154 8.73 15.41 -5.97
N VAL A 155 9.00 16.70 -6.18
CA VAL A 155 9.80 17.20 -7.30
C VAL A 155 11.24 16.67 -7.22
N LEU A 156 11.87 16.75 -6.05
CA LEU A 156 13.24 16.27 -5.84
C LEU A 156 13.35 14.75 -6.01
N TRP A 157 12.37 13.96 -5.56
CA TRP A 157 12.36 12.51 -5.77
C TRP A 157 12.15 12.15 -7.24
N ALA A 158 11.23 12.81 -7.94
CA ALA A 158 11.00 12.61 -9.37
C ALA A 158 12.25 12.93 -10.21
N GLY A 159 12.97 13.99 -9.84
CA GLY A 159 14.21 14.42 -10.49
C GLY A 159 15.49 13.89 -9.84
N SER A 160 15.44 12.91 -8.94
CA SER A 160 16.60 12.46 -8.15
C SER A 160 17.85 12.18 -8.98
N THR A 161 17.69 11.52 -10.14
CA THR A 161 18.78 11.25 -11.09
C THR A 161 19.26 12.52 -11.82
N ALA A 162 18.35 13.42 -12.20
CA ALA A 162 18.68 14.65 -12.90
C ALA A 162 19.38 15.68 -11.99
N PHE A 163 18.98 15.75 -10.72
CA PHE A 163 19.56 16.64 -9.73
C PHE A 163 20.76 16.03 -9.01
N GLY A 164 20.99 14.72 -9.14
CA GLY A 164 22.03 14.00 -8.39
C GLY A 164 21.78 13.98 -6.87
N ILE A 165 20.52 14.16 -6.45
CA ILE A 165 20.14 14.21 -5.03
C ILE A 165 19.56 12.85 -4.62
N PRO A 166 20.23 12.10 -3.73
CA PRO A 166 19.72 10.84 -3.24
C PRO A 166 18.37 11.01 -2.51
N ALA A 167 17.51 10.00 -2.63
CA ALA A 167 16.20 9.99 -1.99
C ALA A 167 16.22 10.26 -0.48
N VAL A 168 17.25 9.75 0.22
CA VAL A 168 17.43 9.97 1.66
C VAL A 168 17.76 11.43 1.95
N THR A 169 18.59 12.07 1.12
CA THR A 169 18.94 13.49 1.25
C THR A 169 17.69 14.36 1.11
N THR A 170 16.84 14.07 0.13
CA THR A 170 15.54 14.76 -0.02
C THR A 170 14.67 14.66 1.24
N ALA A 171 14.60 13.48 1.86
CA ALA A 171 13.82 13.29 3.09
C ALA A 171 14.40 14.08 4.28
N VAL A 172 15.73 14.10 4.43
CA VAL A 172 16.41 14.89 5.46
C VAL A 172 16.20 16.39 5.23
N LEU A 173 16.28 16.86 3.98
CA LEU A 173 16.02 18.27 3.65
C LEU A 173 14.59 18.69 4.00
N GLY A 174 13.59 17.85 3.69
CA GLY A 174 12.21 18.11 4.06
C GLY A 174 12.01 18.18 5.58
N LEU A 175 12.58 17.22 6.32
CA LEU A 175 12.57 17.22 7.78
C LEU A 175 13.24 18.47 8.35
N SER A 176 14.41 18.84 7.84
CA SER A 176 15.13 20.05 8.24
C SER A 176 14.30 21.30 7.99
N ALA A 177 13.62 21.41 6.85
CA ALA A 177 12.75 22.53 6.54
C ALA A 177 11.60 22.65 7.57
N LEU A 178 10.92 21.54 7.88
CA LEU A 178 9.81 21.53 8.86
C LEU A 178 10.25 21.89 10.29
N LEU A 179 11.45 21.45 10.69
CA LEU A 179 12.04 21.81 11.98
C LEU A 179 12.45 23.29 12.03
N LEU A 180 13.06 23.80 10.96
CA LEU A 180 13.48 25.21 10.88
C LEU A 180 12.30 26.18 10.83
N THR A 181 11.18 25.80 10.20
CA THR A 181 9.98 26.65 10.16
C THR A 181 9.16 26.60 11.45
N GLY A 182 9.47 25.67 12.36
CA GLY A 182 8.71 25.39 13.57
C GLY A 182 7.38 24.67 13.32
N THR A 183 7.13 24.23 12.09
CA THR A 183 5.93 23.47 11.70
C THR A 183 5.92 22.08 12.33
N MET A 184 7.10 21.54 12.64
CA MET A 184 7.27 20.33 13.43
C MET A 184 8.34 20.57 14.49
N THR A 185 8.18 19.98 15.67
CA THR A 185 9.17 20.05 16.75
C THR A 185 10.01 18.78 16.82
N TRP A 186 11.16 18.86 17.50
CA TRP A 186 11.94 17.66 17.79
C TRP A 186 11.19 16.65 18.67
N ALA A 187 10.34 17.14 19.58
CA ALA A 187 9.51 16.28 20.42
C ALA A 187 8.52 15.46 19.59
N ASP A 188 7.94 16.06 18.54
CA ASP A 188 7.07 15.35 17.60
C ASP A 188 7.84 14.21 16.90
N CYS A 189 9.08 14.49 16.46
CA CYS A 189 9.94 13.49 15.81
C CYS A 189 10.32 12.34 16.77
N ALA A 190 10.72 12.69 17.99
CA ALA A 190 11.16 11.73 18.99
C ALA A 190 10.00 10.84 19.49
N SER A 191 8.78 11.37 19.52
CA SER A 191 7.59 10.64 19.95
C SER A 191 6.92 9.81 18.85
N GLU A 192 7.36 9.93 17.59
CA GLU A 192 6.82 9.16 16.46
C GLU A 192 7.30 7.69 16.47
N GLN A 193 6.70 6.89 17.36
CA GLN A 193 7.05 5.49 17.59
C GLN A 193 7.00 4.63 16.32
N GLY A 194 6.12 4.95 15.37
CA GLY A 194 5.98 4.22 14.12
C GLY A 194 7.26 4.26 13.28
N ALA A 195 7.89 5.44 13.19
CA ALA A 195 9.14 5.61 12.45
C ALA A 195 10.30 4.81 13.09
N TRP A 196 10.48 4.93 14.41
CA TRP A 196 11.53 4.21 15.15
C TRP A 196 11.38 2.69 15.08
N THR A 197 10.14 2.22 15.25
CA THR A 197 9.79 0.80 15.13
C THR A 197 10.09 0.27 13.73
N THR A 198 9.66 0.99 12.69
CA THR A 198 9.89 0.61 11.29
C THR A 198 11.37 0.54 10.96
N MET A 199 12.15 1.55 11.36
CA MET A 199 13.59 1.59 11.13
C MET A 199 14.30 0.40 11.78
N THR A 200 13.98 0.10 13.05
CA THR A 200 14.56 -1.02 13.80
C THR A 200 14.25 -2.36 13.15
N TRP A 201 12.97 -2.58 12.79
CA TRP A 201 12.55 -3.81 12.11
C TRP A 201 13.22 -3.98 10.76
N PHE A 202 13.27 -2.93 9.94
CA PHE A 202 13.90 -3.00 8.62
C PHE A 202 15.39 -3.31 8.74
N ALA A 203 16.11 -2.68 9.67
CA ALA A 203 17.52 -2.97 9.89
C ALA A 203 17.78 -4.45 10.21
N ILE A 204 16.97 -5.05 11.09
CA ILE A 204 17.08 -6.46 11.46
C ILE A 204 16.74 -7.37 10.28
N LEU A 205 15.60 -7.16 9.62
CA LEU A 205 15.09 -8.05 8.56
C LEU A 205 15.97 -8.02 7.31
N VAL A 206 16.41 -6.84 6.91
CA VAL A 206 17.36 -6.64 5.79
C VAL A 206 18.70 -7.32 6.11
N SER A 207 19.16 -7.28 7.36
CA SER A 207 20.39 -7.97 7.78
C SER A 207 20.24 -9.49 7.79
N MET A 208 19.12 -10.02 8.30
CA MET A 208 18.82 -11.45 8.30
C MET A 208 18.70 -12.00 6.87
N SER A 209 17.99 -11.29 6.00
CA SER A 209 17.83 -11.66 4.59
C SER A 209 19.19 -11.71 3.86
N ALA A 210 20.04 -10.70 4.07
CA ALA A 210 21.41 -10.70 3.55
C ALA A 210 22.20 -11.92 4.02
N MET A 211 22.07 -12.31 5.28
CA MET A 211 22.78 -13.48 5.83
C MET A 211 22.29 -14.80 5.22
N LEU A 212 20.97 -14.97 5.06
CA LEU A 212 20.38 -16.14 4.40
C LEU A 212 20.80 -16.24 2.93
N ASN A 213 20.82 -15.11 2.23
CA ASN A 213 21.29 -15.04 0.84
C ASN A 213 22.78 -15.41 0.75
N LYS A 214 23.63 -14.83 1.62
CA LYS A 214 25.06 -15.13 1.71
C LYS A 214 25.34 -16.60 2.04
N ARG A 215 24.49 -17.25 2.83
CA ARG A 215 24.58 -18.69 3.16
C ARG A 215 24.03 -19.61 2.06
N GLY A 216 23.49 -19.07 0.97
CA GLY A 216 22.98 -19.84 -0.16
C GLY A 216 21.59 -20.45 0.06
N VAL A 217 20.91 -20.15 1.17
CA VAL A 217 19.58 -20.70 1.48
C VAL A 217 18.55 -20.27 0.43
N VAL A 218 18.59 -18.99 0.04
CA VAL A 218 17.71 -18.43 -1.00
C VAL A 218 17.91 -19.13 -2.34
N SER A 219 19.18 -19.31 -2.75
CA SER A 219 19.53 -19.98 -3.99
C SER A 219 19.11 -21.46 -4.00
N TRP A 220 19.33 -22.16 -2.90
CA TRP A 220 18.91 -23.56 -2.73
C TRP A 220 17.39 -23.70 -2.82
N LEU A 221 16.64 -22.89 -2.06
CA LEU A 221 15.18 -22.93 -2.06
C LEU A 221 14.61 -22.63 -3.45
N ALA A 222 15.13 -21.57 -4.08
CA ALA A 222 14.73 -21.21 -5.43
C ALA A 222 15.02 -22.35 -6.41
N ALA A 223 16.18 -22.99 -6.33
CA ALA A 223 16.54 -24.13 -7.19
C ALA A 223 15.63 -25.34 -6.99
N THR A 224 15.33 -25.72 -5.75
CA THR A 224 14.48 -26.87 -5.45
C THR A 224 13.06 -26.66 -5.99
N ILE A 225 12.44 -25.52 -5.69
CA ILE A 225 11.04 -25.27 -6.08
C ILE A 225 10.94 -24.99 -7.58
N SER A 226 11.80 -24.13 -8.13
CA SER A 226 11.79 -23.87 -9.59
C SER A 226 12.06 -25.14 -10.39
N GLY A 227 12.94 -26.03 -9.92
CA GLY A 227 13.20 -27.32 -10.55
C GLY A 227 11.96 -28.22 -10.62
N GLN A 228 11.12 -28.22 -9.58
CA GLN A 228 9.85 -28.92 -9.60
C GLN A 228 8.85 -28.28 -10.58
N ILE A 229 8.79 -26.95 -10.62
CA ILE A 229 7.91 -26.21 -11.56
C ILE A 229 8.32 -26.48 -13.01
N THR A 230 9.61 -26.38 -13.33
CA THR A 230 10.13 -26.65 -14.68
C THR A 230 10.02 -28.13 -15.03
N GLY A 231 10.24 -29.02 -14.07
CA GLY A 231 10.07 -30.48 -14.23
C GLY A 231 8.62 -30.88 -14.49
N ALA A 232 7.66 -30.12 -13.97
CA ALA A 232 6.24 -30.24 -14.31
C ALA A 232 5.88 -29.64 -15.69
N GLY A 233 6.84 -29.11 -16.45
CA GLY A 233 6.65 -28.60 -17.80
C GLY A 233 6.02 -27.20 -17.88
N LEU A 234 5.96 -26.45 -16.78
CA LEU A 234 5.40 -25.09 -16.80
C LEU A 234 6.37 -24.10 -17.47
N SER A 235 5.87 -23.39 -18.47
CA SER A 235 6.58 -22.26 -19.09
C SER A 235 6.57 -21.02 -18.18
N ALA A 236 7.33 -19.98 -18.54
CA ALA A 236 7.56 -18.81 -17.69
C ALA A 236 6.27 -18.10 -17.22
N ALA A 237 5.29 -17.90 -18.11
CA ALA A 237 4.05 -17.21 -17.75
C ALA A 237 3.17 -18.02 -16.77
N PRO A 238 2.84 -19.31 -17.00
CA PRO A 238 2.18 -20.15 -16.00
C PRO A 238 2.92 -20.20 -14.65
N ALA A 239 4.25 -20.29 -14.66
CA ALA A 239 5.06 -20.29 -13.44
C ALA A 239 4.94 -18.97 -12.68
N PHE A 240 4.96 -17.83 -13.39
CA PHE A 240 4.75 -16.51 -12.80
C PHE A 240 3.39 -16.42 -12.08
N PHE A 241 2.30 -16.79 -12.77
CA PHE A 241 0.96 -16.73 -12.17
C PHE A 241 0.79 -17.67 -10.99
N LEU A 242 1.35 -18.89 -11.07
CA LEU A 242 1.34 -19.83 -9.96
C LEU A 242 2.07 -19.28 -8.73
N LEU A 243 3.29 -18.76 -8.92
CA LEU A 243 4.08 -18.19 -7.83
C LEU A 243 3.44 -16.92 -7.26
N LEU A 244 2.86 -16.05 -8.09
CA LEU A 244 2.14 -14.87 -7.64
C LEU A 244 0.90 -15.25 -6.82
N PHE A 245 0.17 -16.27 -7.26
CA PHE A 245 -0.98 -16.81 -6.54
C PHE A 245 -0.56 -17.36 -5.17
N ILE A 246 0.43 -18.24 -5.12
CA ILE A 246 0.93 -18.81 -3.86
C ILE A 246 1.40 -17.70 -2.94
N TYR A 247 2.19 -16.75 -3.45
CA TYR A 247 2.68 -15.60 -2.68
C TYR A 247 1.55 -14.75 -2.12
N THR A 248 0.48 -14.52 -2.89
CA THR A 248 -0.62 -13.66 -2.44
C THR A 248 -1.45 -14.36 -1.38
N PHE A 249 -1.81 -15.62 -1.59
CA PHE A 249 -2.71 -16.36 -0.71
C PHE A 249 -2.02 -16.96 0.51
N SER A 250 -0.69 -17.14 0.51
CA SER A 250 0.05 -17.48 1.73
C SER A 250 -0.13 -16.41 2.82
N HIS A 251 -0.52 -15.19 2.46
CA HIS A 251 -0.75 -14.13 3.42
C HIS A 251 -1.88 -14.41 4.42
N TYR A 252 -2.81 -15.33 4.12
CA TYR A 252 -3.78 -15.79 5.13
C TYR A 252 -3.10 -16.35 6.39
N ALA A 253 -1.86 -16.84 6.28
CA ALA A 253 -1.05 -17.33 7.40
C ALA A 253 -0.19 -16.25 8.08
N PHE A 254 -0.28 -14.98 7.66
CA PHE A 254 0.53 -13.88 8.18
C PHE A 254 -0.34 -12.76 8.78
N ALA A 255 0.10 -12.23 9.92
CA ALA A 255 -0.52 -11.06 10.57
C ALA A 255 0.14 -9.72 10.23
N SER A 256 1.04 -9.70 9.24
CA SER A 256 1.75 -8.49 8.87
C SER A 256 2.27 -8.57 7.44
N GLN A 257 1.94 -7.55 6.64
CA GLN A 257 2.51 -7.37 5.29
C GLN A 257 4.03 -7.31 5.33
N VAL A 258 4.61 -6.60 6.30
CA VAL A 258 6.06 -6.46 6.47
C VAL A 258 6.70 -7.80 6.82
N ALA A 259 6.09 -8.58 7.71
CA ALA A 259 6.60 -9.91 8.07
C ALA A 259 6.56 -10.86 6.87
N HIS A 260 5.46 -10.86 6.13
CA HIS A 260 5.30 -11.67 4.93
C HIS A 260 6.32 -11.31 3.84
N LEU A 261 6.45 -10.01 3.54
CA LEU A 261 7.43 -9.49 2.61
C LEU A 261 8.85 -9.90 3.03
N SER A 262 9.19 -9.72 4.30
CA SER A 262 10.54 -10.03 4.80
C SER A 262 10.88 -11.52 4.74
N ALA A 263 9.89 -12.40 4.92
CA ALA A 263 10.10 -13.84 4.89
C ALA A 263 10.17 -14.39 3.47
N LEU A 264 9.26 -13.96 2.58
CA LEU A 264 9.00 -14.66 1.32
C LEU A 264 9.44 -13.88 0.08
N TYR A 265 9.59 -12.55 0.14
CA TYR A 265 9.79 -11.74 -1.06
C TYR A 265 11.06 -12.11 -1.84
N VAL A 266 12.19 -12.24 -1.17
CA VAL A 266 13.48 -12.60 -1.79
C VAL A 266 13.44 -14.00 -2.42
N PRO A 267 13.02 -15.06 -1.71
CA PRO A 267 12.85 -16.38 -2.31
C PRO A 267 11.92 -16.38 -3.53
N PHE A 268 10.80 -15.65 -3.47
CA PHE A 268 9.83 -15.62 -4.57
C PHE A 268 10.35 -14.88 -5.79
N ILE A 269 11.08 -13.77 -5.63
CA ILE A 269 11.78 -13.13 -6.76
C ILE A 269 12.75 -14.14 -7.38
N ALA A 270 13.57 -14.82 -6.57
CA ALA A 270 14.54 -15.78 -7.08
C ALA A 270 13.87 -16.94 -7.84
N MET A 271 12.75 -17.46 -7.34
CA MET A 271 11.97 -18.48 -8.03
C MET A 271 11.38 -17.97 -9.35
N MET A 272 10.75 -16.78 -9.34
CA MET A 272 10.14 -16.18 -10.53
C MET A 272 11.17 -15.90 -11.62
N VAL A 273 12.33 -15.34 -11.26
CA VAL A 273 13.42 -15.07 -12.20
C VAL A 273 13.97 -16.38 -12.77
N LYS A 274 14.17 -17.40 -11.92
CA LYS A 274 14.68 -18.69 -12.35
C LYS A 274 13.72 -19.45 -13.28
N THR A 275 12.42 -19.22 -13.17
CA THR A 275 11.42 -19.75 -14.12
C THR A 275 11.21 -18.87 -15.36
N GLY A 276 11.96 -17.77 -15.50
CA GLY A 276 11.99 -16.94 -16.72
C GLY A 276 11.23 -15.62 -16.64
N THR A 277 10.74 -15.20 -15.47
CA THR A 277 10.12 -13.89 -15.28
C THR A 277 11.19 -12.78 -15.33
N PRO A 278 11.01 -11.69 -16.09
CA PRO A 278 11.89 -10.54 -16.02
C PRO A 278 12.02 -10.01 -14.57
N PRO A 279 13.24 -9.73 -14.06
CA PRO A 279 13.41 -9.36 -12.66
C PRO A 279 12.58 -8.15 -12.20
N ALA A 280 12.49 -7.10 -13.01
CA ALA A 280 11.70 -5.91 -12.67
C ALA A 280 10.21 -6.23 -12.53
N VAL A 281 9.68 -7.12 -13.38
CA VAL A 281 8.28 -7.61 -13.30
C VAL A 281 8.06 -8.37 -12.01
N ALA A 282 8.98 -9.28 -11.62
CA ALA A 282 8.87 -10.02 -10.37
C ALA A 282 8.89 -9.08 -9.14
N VAL A 283 9.81 -8.11 -9.12
CA VAL A 283 9.92 -7.09 -8.07
C VAL A 283 8.61 -6.31 -7.94
N PHE A 284 8.12 -5.68 -9.01
CA PHE A 284 6.92 -4.87 -8.93
C PHE A 284 5.66 -5.70 -8.64
N ALA A 285 5.51 -6.89 -9.24
CA ALA A 285 4.32 -7.72 -9.05
C ALA A 285 4.19 -8.17 -7.59
N LEU A 286 5.27 -8.66 -7.00
CA LEU A 286 5.28 -9.09 -5.61
C LEU A 286 5.12 -7.90 -4.66
N ALA A 287 5.75 -6.76 -4.93
CA ALA A 287 5.65 -5.59 -4.05
C ALA A 287 4.23 -5.00 -4.04
N VAL A 288 3.58 -4.96 -5.19
CA VAL A 288 2.17 -4.55 -5.31
C VAL A 288 1.25 -5.57 -4.66
N ALA A 289 1.48 -6.87 -4.87
CA ALA A 289 0.74 -7.94 -4.18
C ALA A 289 0.77 -7.69 -2.66
N SER A 290 1.96 -7.35 -2.12
CA SER A 290 2.16 -7.01 -0.71
C SER A 290 1.39 -5.85 -0.14
N ASN A 291 0.82 -4.99 -0.99
CA ASN A 291 -0.07 -3.93 -0.55
C ASN A 291 -1.54 -4.37 -0.65
N VAL A 292 -1.92 -5.06 -1.73
CA VAL A 292 -3.33 -5.41 -1.97
C VAL A 292 -3.81 -6.57 -1.12
N PHE A 293 -2.93 -7.50 -0.71
CA PHE A 293 -3.32 -8.57 0.21
C PHE A 293 -3.50 -8.10 1.67
N GLY A 294 -3.13 -6.85 1.98
CA GLY A 294 -3.33 -6.25 3.30
C GLY A 294 -4.79 -6.11 3.73
N SER A 295 -5.75 -6.41 2.86
CA SER A 295 -7.20 -6.40 3.13
C SER A 295 -7.84 -7.79 3.21
N LEU A 296 -7.07 -8.88 3.15
CA LEU A 296 -7.59 -10.26 3.15
C LEU A 296 -8.28 -10.67 4.45
N THR A 297 -7.66 -10.34 5.59
CA THR A 297 -8.10 -10.77 6.93
C THR A 297 -8.12 -9.56 7.88
N PRO A 298 -8.79 -9.66 9.05
CA PRO A 298 -8.83 -8.56 10.02
C PRO A 298 -7.47 -8.22 10.63
N TYR A 299 -6.45 -9.05 10.39
CA TYR A 299 -5.10 -8.92 10.91
C TYR A 299 -4.04 -8.85 9.81
N ALA A 300 -4.43 -8.79 8.53
CA ALA A 300 -3.49 -8.84 7.40
C ALA A 300 -2.52 -7.63 7.39
N SER A 301 -2.97 -6.48 7.89
CA SER A 301 -2.20 -5.23 7.91
C SER A 301 -2.38 -4.48 9.22
N ALA A 302 -1.47 -3.54 9.49
CA ALA A 302 -1.51 -2.74 10.72
C ALA A 302 -2.80 -1.91 10.84
N GLN A 303 -3.39 -1.48 9.72
CA GLN A 303 -4.67 -0.76 9.70
C GLN A 303 -5.89 -1.67 9.88
N ALA A 304 -5.81 -2.97 9.53
CA ALA A 304 -6.98 -3.86 9.48
C ALA A 304 -7.69 -4.03 10.84
N PRO A 305 -6.97 -4.23 11.97
CA PRO A 305 -7.63 -4.37 13.27
C PRO A 305 -8.41 -3.12 13.68
N VAL A 306 -7.96 -1.93 13.30
CA VAL A 306 -8.64 -0.67 13.63
C VAL A 306 -9.97 -0.57 12.89
N PHE A 307 -9.98 -0.86 11.58
CA PHE A 307 -11.19 -0.85 10.77
C PHE A 307 -12.17 -1.95 11.20
N TYR A 308 -11.68 -3.15 11.51
CA TYR A 308 -12.52 -4.26 11.96
C TYR A 308 -13.08 -4.02 13.38
N GLY A 309 -12.25 -3.49 14.28
CA GLY A 309 -12.61 -3.18 15.66
C GLY A 309 -13.72 -2.12 15.78
N GLY A 310 -14.04 -1.41 14.70
CA GLY A 310 -15.17 -0.49 14.63
C GLY A 310 -16.55 -1.12 14.70
N GLY A 311 -16.68 -2.43 14.49
CA GLY A 311 -17.97 -3.13 14.56
C GLY A 311 -18.92 -2.87 13.38
N TYR A 312 -18.53 -2.07 12.38
CA TYR A 312 -19.36 -1.78 11.21
C TYR A 312 -19.54 -2.96 10.26
N VAL A 313 -18.68 -3.98 10.34
CA VAL A 313 -18.64 -5.10 9.39
C VAL A 313 -18.47 -6.39 10.15
N THR A 314 -19.30 -7.38 9.85
CA THR A 314 -19.22 -8.70 10.47
C THR A 314 -17.96 -9.44 10.02
N LEU A 315 -17.48 -10.41 10.81
CA LEU A 315 -16.33 -11.24 10.42
C LEU A 315 -16.56 -11.96 9.08
N LYS A 316 -17.78 -12.47 8.87
CA LYS A 316 -18.18 -13.13 7.62
C LYS A 316 -18.05 -12.19 6.43
N ASP A 317 -18.57 -10.97 6.56
CA ASP A 317 -18.48 -9.98 5.50
C ASP A 317 -17.05 -9.50 5.30
N TRP A 318 -16.23 -9.41 6.35
CA TRP A 318 -14.82 -9.08 6.22
C TRP A 318 -14.08 -10.06 5.32
N TYR A 319 -14.16 -11.36 5.61
CA TYR A 319 -13.52 -12.38 4.77
C TYR A 319 -14.09 -12.43 3.36
N ARG A 320 -15.41 -12.25 3.21
CA ARG A 320 -16.05 -12.16 1.89
C ARG A 320 -15.51 -10.98 1.09
N MET A 321 -15.44 -9.80 1.70
CA MET A 321 -14.92 -8.58 1.08
C MET A 321 -13.43 -8.71 0.76
N GLY A 322 -12.63 -9.27 1.67
CA GLY A 322 -11.21 -9.54 1.44
C GLY A 322 -10.98 -10.45 0.22
N LEU A 323 -11.75 -11.53 0.09
CA LEU A 323 -11.67 -12.43 -1.08
C LEU A 323 -12.13 -11.74 -2.37
N ILE A 324 -13.23 -10.99 -2.34
CA ILE A 324 -13.71 -10.22 -3.50
C ILE A 324 -12.62 -9.24 -3.95
N PHE A 325 -12.05 -8.48 -3.02
CA PHE A 325 -11.09 -7.45 -3.34
C PHE A 325 -9.72 -7.97 -3.75
N ILE A 326 -9.23 -9.08 -3.20
CA ILE A 326 -7.97 -9.64 -3.69
C ILE A 326 -8.11 -10.14 -5.12
N VAL A 327 -9.22 -10.81 -5.45
CA VAL A 327 -9.50 -11.29 -6.81
C VAL A 327 -9.68 -10.11 -7.76
N PHE A 328 -10.46 -9.10 -7.36
CA PHE A 328 -10.65 -7.87 -8.13
C PHE A 328 -9.32 -7.15 -8.37
N ASN A 329 -8.50 -6.93 -7.34
CA ASN A 329 -7.21 -6.26 -7.47
C ASN A 329 -6.27 -7.06 -8.36
N LEU A 330 -6.13 -8.38 -8.15
CA LEU A 330 -5.32 -9.21 -9.04
C LEU A 330 -5.83 -9.14 -10.49
N ALA A 331 -7.14 -9.15 -10.72
CA ALA A 331 -7.70 -9.01 -12.06
C ALA A 331 -7.34 -7.66 -12.70
N VAL A 332 -7.47 -6.54 -11.98
CA VAL A 332 -7.08 -5.21 -12.48
C VAL A 332 -5.58 -5.13 -12.76
N TRP A 333 -4.75 -5.58 -11.82
CA TRP A 333 -3.30 -5.54 -11.97
C TRP A 333 -2.79 -6.49 -13.07
N ILE A 334 -3.39 -7.66 -13.24
CA ILE A 334 -3.04 -8.59 -14.32
C ILE A 334 -3.55 -8.08 -15.67
N SER A 335 -4.73 -7.46 -15.75
CA SER A 335 -5.26 -6.97 -17.02
C SER A 335 -4.69 -5.60 -17.41
N VAL A 336 -5.03 -4.56 -16.66
CA VAL A 336 -4.59 -3.18 -16.91
C VAL A 336 -3.09 -3.04 -16.68
N GLY A 337 -2.57 -3.64 -15.61
CA GLY A 337 -1.15 -3.55 -15.28
C GLY A 337 -0.26 -4.24 -16.32
N SER A 338 -0.64 -5.40 -16.85
CA SER A 338 0.15 -6.06 -17.91
C SER A 338 0.20 -5.22 -19.19
N VAL A 339 -0.94 -4.71 -19.67
CA VAL A 339 -0.99 -3.82 -20.83
C VAL A 339 -0.15 -2.57 -20.60
N TRP A 340 -0.28 -1.95 -19.43
CA TRP A 340 0.49 -0.76 -19.08
C TRP A 340 1.99 -1.02 -19.00
N TRP A 341 2.39 -2.11 -18.34
CA TRP A 341 3.79 -2.54 -18.22
C TRP A 341 4.41 -2.84 -19.59
N LYS A 342 3.62 -3.36 -20.53
CA LYS A 342 4.05 -3.52 -21.92
C LYS A 342 4.27 -2.18 -22.62
N ILE A 343 3.37 -1.22 -22.43
CA ILE A 343 3.46 0.13 -23.02
C ILE A 343 4.72 0.87 -22.52
N ILE A 344 5.04 0.78 -21.23
CA ILE A 344 6.20 1.45 -20.65
C ILE A 344 7.52 0.67 -20.84
N GLY A 345 7.49 -0.50 -21.49
CA GLY A 345 8.67 -1.31 -21.79
C GLY A 345 9.26 -2.06 -20.60
N LEU A 346 8.44 -2.45 -19.62
CA LEU A 346 8.89 -3.25 -18.47
C LEU A 346 9.13 -4.73 -18.85
N TYR A 347 8.45 -5.21 -19.90
CA TYR A 347 8.64 -6.51 -20.55
C TYR A 347 8.15 -6.49 -22.01
#